data_AF-A0A954UNN6-F1
#
_entry.id   AF-A0A954UNN6-F1
#
_cell.length_a   1.000
_cell.length_b   1.000
_cell.length_c   1.000
_cell.angle_alpha   90.00
_cell.angle_beta   90.00
_cell.angle_gamma   90.00
#
_symmetry.space_group_name_H-M   'P 1'
#
loop_
_entity.id
_entity.type
_entity.pdbx_description
1 polymer ?
#
loop_
_entity_poly.entity_id
_entity_poly.type
_entity_poly.pdbx_seq_one_letter_code
_entity_poly.pdbx_strand_id
1 'polypeptide(L)'
;NQIELAYTDAVSLGFDIPVRMSGDIKGTPGCMLMGPNGYFEMNEGVIRAQPHVHMHPDDSAFYGVKHLDEMKLKVHGPLGMTFDNLVVRVDPSFKLEVHIDTDEGNACGLKPDTFCELIK
;
A
#
# COMPACT_ATOMS: atom_id res chain seq x y z
N ASN A 1 14.80 7.26 -4.65
CA ASN A 1 13.53 7.59 -5.34
C ASN A 1 12.73 6.31 -5.48
N GLN A 2 11.41 6.40 -5.46
CA GLN A 2 10.51 5.24 -5.49
C GLN A 2 9.31 5.57 -6.38
N ILE A 3 8.84 4.57 -7.12
CA ILE A 3 7.63 4.59 -7.93
C ILE A 3 6.77 3.41 -7.51
N GLU A 4 5.51 3.71 -7.18
CA GLU A 4 4.52 2.72 -6.81
C GLU A 4 3.52 2.58 -7.97
N LEU A 5 3.35 1.35 -8.45
CA LEU A 5 2.39 1.02 -9.50
C LEU A 5 1.38 0.01 -8.97
N ALA A 6 0.13 0.15 -9.39
CA ALA A 6 -0.82 -0.95 -9.26
C ALA A 6 -0.37 -2.12 -10.15
N TYR A 7 -0.89 -3.33 -9.91
CA TYR A 7 -0.49 -4.49 -10.70
C TYR A 7 -0.89 -4.33 -12.17
N THR A 8 -2.07 -3.78 -12.44
CA THR A 8 -2.56 -3.52 -13.80
C THR A 8 -1.72 -2.48 -14.55
N ASP A 9 -1.22 -1.46 -13.85
CA ASP A 9 -0.26 -0.48 -14.42
C ASP A 9 1.05 -1.16 -14.81
N ALA A 10 1.59 -2.01 -13.93
CA ALA A 10 2.82 -2.75 -14.19
C ALA A 10 2.70 -3.65 -15.43
N VAL A 11 1.61 -4.40 -15.53
CA VAL A 11 1.31 -5.23 -16.71
C VAL A 11 1.24 -4.37 -17.97
N SER A 12 0.53 -3.24 -17.91
CA SER A 12 0.37 -2.33 -19.06
C SER A 12 1.70 -1.74 -19.54
N LEU A 13 2.61 -1.47 -18.60
CA LEU A 13 3.95 -0.94 -18.88
C LEU A 13 4.99 -2.02 -19.19
N GLY A 14 4.64 -3.31 -19.08
CA GLY A 14 5.57 -4.43 -19.31
C GLY A 14 6.56 -4.66 -18.17
N PHE A 15 6.21 -4.26 -16.96
CA PHE A 15 7.00 -4.41 -15.75
C PHE A 15 6.63 -5.70 -14.99
N ASP A 16 7.66 -6.43 -14.56
CA ASP A 16 7.54 -7.46 -13.52
C ASP A 16 8.14 -6.90 -12.23
N ILE A 17 7.28 -6.49 -11.29
CA ILE A 17 7.68 -5.74 -10.09
C ILE A 17 7.27 -6.49 -8.81
N PRO A 18 8.11 -6.46 -7.77
CA PRO A 18 7.80 -7.12 -6.51
C PRO A 18 6.81 -6.31 -5.66
N VAL A 19 6.05 -7.00 -4.82
CA VAL A 19 5.29 -6.39 -3.72
C VAL A 19 6.28 -6.02 -2.60
N ARG A 20 6.31 -4.75 -2.18
CA ARG A 20 7.25 -4.23 -1.16
C ARG A 20 6.61 -3.17 -0.28
N MET A 21 7.17 -3.01 0.92
CA MET A 21 6.91 -1.86 1.77
C MET A 21 7.64 -0.62 1.23
N SER A 22 7.02 0.55 1.40
CA SER A 22 7.63 1.82 1.01
C SER A 22 8.99 2.02 1.71
N GLY A 23 10.02 2.30 0.92
CA GLY A 23 11.42 2.40 1.33
C GLY A 23 12.26 1.16 1.05
N ASP A 24 11.66 -0.01 0.83
CA ASP A 24 12.37 -1.25 0.49
C ASP A 24 12.50 -1.43 -1.03
N ILE A 25 13.38 -0.62 -1.63
CA ILE A 25 13.58 -0.56 -3.07
C ILE A 25 14.77 -1.37 -3.59
N LYS A 26 15.56 -1.99 -2.70
CA LYS A 26 16.82 -2.63 -3.09
C LYS A 26 16.58 -3.81 -4.03
N GLY A 27 17.27 -3.80 -5.18
CA GLY A 27 17.19 -4.87 -6.16
C GLY A 27 15.84 -4.97 -6.87
N THR A 28 15.05 -3.90 -6.82
CA THR A 28 13.83 -3.76 -7.61
C THR A 28 14.16 -3.27 -9.01
N PRO A 29 13.28 -3.48 -9.99
CA PRO A 29 13.43 -2.86 -11.31
C PRO A 29 13.53 -1.33 -11.22
N GLY A 30 14.26 -0.75 -12.16
CA GLY A 30 14.34 0.69 -12.40
C GLY A 30 13.35 1.16 -13.47
N CYS A 31 13.23 2.46 -13.68
CA CYS A 31 12.45 3.02 -14.79
C CYS A 31 13.00 4.39 -15.23
N MET A 32 12.48 4.90 -16.35
CA MET A 32 12.72 6.27 -16.78
C MET A 32 11.48 7.12 -16.47
N LEU A 33 11.66 8.16 -15.65
CA LEU A 33 10.62 9.16 -15.43
C LEU A 33 10.73 10.24 -16.49
N MET A 34 9.72 10.33 -17.35
CA MET A 34 9.64 11.36 -18.39
C MET A 34 8.97 12.61 -17.82
N GLY A 35 9.61 13.77 -17.97
CA GLY A 35 9.06 15.07 -17.60
C GLY A 35 9.10 16.06 -18.77
N PRO A 36 8.54 17.26 -18.61
CA PRO A 36 8.46 18.25 -19.69
C PRO A 36 9.83 18.74 -20.21
N ASN A 37 10.90 18.56 -19.43
CA ASN A 37 12.25 19.06 -19.75
C ASN A 37 13.30 17.95 -19.93
N GLY A 38 12.88 16.69 -20.09
CA GLY A 38 13.78 15.55 -20.24
C GLY A 38 13.32 14.34 -19.45
N TYR A 39 14.27 13.52 -19.01
CA TYR A 39 13.97 12.31 -18.23
C TYR A 39 14.96 12.11 -17.10
N PHE A 40 14.54 11.33 -16.10
CA PHE A 40 15.37 10.87 -15.01
C PHE A 40 15.39 9.34 -15.01
N GLU A 41 16.56 8.75 -15.23
CA GLU A 41 16.76 7.31 -15.22
C GLU A 41 17.04 6.82 -13.80
N MET A 42 16.22 5.87 -13.34
CA MET A 42 16.36 5.18 -12.07
C MET A 42 16.79 3.74 -12.33
N ASN A 43 17.86 3.28 -11.68
CA ASN A 43 18.34 1.90 -11.80
C ASN A 43 17.53 0.91 -10.95
N GLU A 44 16.88 1.39 -9.88
CA GLU A 44 15.98 0.66 -9.00
C GLU A 44 14.93 1.63 -8.43
N GLY A 45 13.81 1.10 -7.92
CA GLY A 45 12.80 1.89 -7.23
C GLY A 45 11.35 1.62 -7.61
N VAL A 46 11.08 0.73 -8.57
CA VAL A 46 9.72 0.43 -9.00
C VAL A 46 9.16 -0.76 -8.22
N ILE A 47 8.06 -0.55 -7.51
CA ILE A 47 7.43 -1.55 -6.66
C ILE A 47 5.91 -1.56 -6.86
N ARG A 48 5.29 -2.68 -6.51
CA ARG A 48 3.89 -2.70 -6.10
C ARG A 48 3.83 -2.47 -4.60
N ALA A 49 3.06 -1.48 -4.17
CA ALA A 49 2.95 -1.16 -2.74
C ALA A 49 2.25 -2.30 -1.99
N GLN A 50 2.85 -2.77 -0.90
CA GLN A 50 2.22 -3.74 -0.01
C GLN A 50 1.11 -3.07 0.82
N PRO A 51 -0.08 -3.66 0.95
CA PRO A 51 -1.12 -3.18 1.86
C PRO A 51 -0.61 -3.00 3.29
N HIS A 52 -0.90 -1.85 3.89
CA HIS A 52 -0.46 -1.55 5.25
C HIS A 52 -1.38 -0.56 5.94
N VAL A 53 -1.24 -0.46 7.26
CA VAL A 53 -1.92 0.52 8.08
C VAL A 53 -0.91 1.47 8.71
N HIS A 54 -1.21 2.75 8.68
CA HIS A 54 -0.56 3.78 9.47
C HIS A 54 -1.32 3.95 10.78
N MET A 55 -0.59 4.05 11.89
CA MET A 55 -1.15 4.23 13.23
C MET A 55 -0.31 5.23 14.04
N HIS A 56 -0.98 6.10 14.78
CA HIS A 56 -0.35 6.78 15.91
C HIS A 56 -0.10 5.74 17.03
N PRO A 57 0.89 5.93 17.94
CA PRO A 57 1.06 5.07 19.11
C PRO A 57 -0.23 4.84 19.91
N ASP A 58 -1.10 5.85 20.05
CA ASP A 58 -2.38 5.73 20.76
C ASP A 58 -3.35 4.77 20.05
N ASP A 59 -3.41 4.80 18.71
CA ASP A 59 -4.23 3.88 17.93
C ASP A 59 -3.69 2.45 18.07
N SER A 60 -2.37 2.27 17.97
CA SER A 60 -1.73 0.96 18.12
C SER A 60 -1.99 0.36 19.51
N ALA A 61 -2.00 1.20 20.55
CA ALA A 61 -2.32 0.79 21.91
C ALA A 61 -3.81 0.42 22.04
N PHE A 62 -4.72 1.18 21.42
CA PHE A 62 -6.15 0.88 21.41
C PHE A 62 -6.45 -0.48 20.75
N TYR A 63 -5.84 -0.75 19.59
CA TYR A 63 -5.99 -2.04 18.88
C TYR A 63 -5.12 -3.16 19.49
N GLY A 64 -4.21 -2.84 20.41
CA GLY A 64 -3.30 -3.79 21.04
C GLY A 64 -2.31 -4.44 20.07
N VAL A 65 -1.85 -3.69 19.07
CA VAL A 65 -0.86 -4.11 18.05
C VAL A 65 0.42 -3.28 18.16
N LYS A 66 1.53 -3.79 17.64
CA LYS A 66 2.83 -3.14 17.63
C LYS A 66 3.30 -2.84 16.21
N HIS A 67 4.33 -2.02 16.09
CA HIS A 67 4.99 -1.82 14.80
C HIS A 67 5.47 -3.16 14.23
N LEU A 68 5.16 -3.39 12.96
CA LEU A 68 5.43 -4.60 12.18
C LEU A 68 4.60 -5.84 12.59
N ASP A 69 3.63 -5.69 13.49
CA ASP A 69 2.56 -6.68 13.60
C ASP A 69 1.71 -6.67 12.32
N GLU A 70 0.90 -7.71 12.15
CA GLU A 70 -0.08 -7.81 11.09
C GLU A 70 -1.49 -7.63 11.64
N MET A 71 -2.38 -7.08 10.82
CA MET A 71 -3.80 -7.02 11.09
C MET A 71 -4.63 -7.21 9.83
N LYS A 72 -5.95 -7.19 9.98
CA LYS A 72 -6.90 -7.40 8.90
C LYS A 72 -7.74 -6.15 8.67
N LEU A 73 -8.03 -5.85 7.40
CA LEU A 73 -9.04 -4.89 7.01
C LEU A 73 -10.25 -5.65 6.48
N LYS A 74 -11.40 -5.50 7.14
CA LYS A 74 -12.68 -5.95 6.60
C LYS A 74 -13.34 -4.78 5.89
N VAL A 75 -13.57 -4.95 4.58
CA VAL A 75 -14.34 -4.03 3.75
C VAL A 75 -15.73 -4.62 3.56
N HIS A 76 -16.76 -3.83 3.88
CA HIS A 76 -18.16 -4.25 3.74
C HIS A 76 -18.74 -3.83 2.39
N GLY A 77 -19.94 -4.34 2.09
CA GLY A 77 -20.67 -4.03 0.86
C GLY A 77 -20.86 -5.25 -0.04
N PRO A 78 -21.37 -5.04 -1.26
CA PRO A 78 -21.71 -6.14 -2.18
C PRO A 78 -20.51 -6.99 -2.61
N LEU A 79 -19.32 -6.39 -2.67
CA LEU A 79 -18.04 -7.06 -2.94
C LEU A 79 -17.21 -7.17 -1.65
N GLY A 80 -17.88 -7.46 -0.53
CA GLY A 80 -17.23 -7.49 0.77
C GLY A 80 -16.05 -8.44 0.82
N MET A 81 -14.91 -7.95 1.28
CA MET A 81 -13.62 -8.65 1.28
C MET A 81 -12.92 -8.46 2.62
N THR A 82 -12.06 -9.40 2.98
CA THR A 82 -11.13 -9.22 4.10
C THR A 82 -9.72 -9.28 3.51
N PHE A 83 -8.96 -8.21 3.70
CA PHE A 83 -7.53 -8.22 3.45
C PHE A 83 -6.83 -8.73 4.71
N ASP A 84 -6.09 -9.81 4.57
CA ASP A 84 -5.23 -10.33 5.62
C ASP A 84 -3.81 -9.71 5.49
N ASN A 85 -3.03 -9.81 6.57
CA ASN A 85 -1.60 -9.49 6.59
C ASN A 85 -1.28 -8.01 6.25
N LEU A 86 -2.12 -7.06 6.69
CA LEU A 86 -1.78 -5.65 6.63
C LEU A 86 -0.69 -5.34 7.66
N VAL A 87 0.47 -4.90 7.19
CA VAL A 87 1.59 -4.54 8.06
C VAL A 87 1.26 -3.26 8.83
N VAL A 88 1.44 -3.28 10.15
CA VAL A 88 1.23 -2.12 11.02
C VAL A 88 2.47 -1.23 11.04
N ARG A 89 2.32 0.03 10.63
CA ARG A 89 3.36 1.05 10.78
C ARG A 89 2.96 2.05 11.85
N VAL A 90 3.75 2.11 12.92
CA VAL A 90 3.49 3.02 14.05
C VAL A 90 4.49 4.15 14.01
N ASP A 91 4.00 5.39 13.94
CA ASP A 91 4.82 6.60 14.02
C ASP A 91 4.00 7.75 14.64
N PRO A 92 4.58 8.60 15.51
CA PRO A 92 3.86 9.75 16.08
C PRO A 92 3.35 10.77 15.07
N SER A 93 3.86 10.76 13.83
CA SER A 93 3.39 11.63 12.74
C SER A 93 2.22 11.05 11.95
N PHE A 94 1.84 9.79 12.20
CA PHE A 94 0.79 9.12 11.45
C PHE A 94 -0.61 9.36 12.01
N LYS A 95 -1.58 9.33 11.10
CA LYS A 95 -3.00 9.18 11.39
C LYS A 95 -3.41 7.75 11.09
N LEU A 96 -4.46 7.29 11.75
CA LEU A 96 -5.06 5.99 11.48
C LEU A 96 -5.60 5.93 10.04
N GLU A 97 -4.88 5.25 9.16
CA GLU A 97 -5.21 5.14 7.73
C GLU A 97 -4.76 3.79 7.19
N VAL A 98 -5.58 3.15 6.36
CA VAL A 98 -5.16 1.97 5.60
C VAL A 98 -4.83 2.38 4.18
N HIS A 99 -3.68 1.94 3.69
CA HIS A 99 -3.18 2.22 2.36
C HIS A 99 -3.22 0.92 1.55
N ILE A 100 -4.04 0.93 0.49
CA ILE A 100 -4.17 -0.12 -0.53
C ILE A 100 -4.09 0.52 -1.92
N ASP A 101 -3.68 -0.24 -2.93
CA ASP A 101 -3.60 0.25 -4.30
C ASP A 101 -4.99 0.33 -4.97
N THR A 102 -5.03 0.88 -6.19
CA THR A 102 -6.28 1.06 -6.95
C THR A 102 -6.89 -0.27 -7.37
N ASP A 103 -6.10 -1.31 -7.65
CA ASP A 103 -6.63 -2.63 -8.02
C ASP A 103 -7.31 -3.28 -6.81
N GLU A 104 -6.71 -3.16 -5.62
CA GLU A 104 -7.24 -3.65 -4.35
C GLU A 104 -8.52 -2.90 -3.96
N GLY A 105 -8.54 -1.58 -4.09
CA GLY A 105 -9.73 -0.76 -3.87
C GLY A 105 -10.87 -1.12 -4.83
N ASN A 106 -10.56 -1.33 -6.12
CA ASN A 106 -11.54 -1.76 -7.12
C ASN A 106 -12.07 -3.17 -6.84
N ALA A 107 -11.21 -4.10 -6.42
CA ALA A 107 -11.58 -5.50 -6.16
C ALA A 107 -12.63 -5.64 -5.04
N CYS A 108 -12.56 -4.77 -4.03
CA CYS A 108 -13.55 -4.75 -2.93
C CYS A 108 -14.67 -3.72 -3.13
N GLY A 109 -14.70 -3.03 -4.28
CA GLY A 109 -15.70 -2.01 -4.59
C GLY A 109 -15.69 -0.85 -3.59
N LEU A 110 -14.50 -0.45 -3.13
CA LEU A 110 -14.32 0.61 -2.13
C LEU A 110 -14.88 1.95 -2.65
N LYS A 111 -15.71 2.58 -1.83
CA LYS A 111 -16.32 3.90 -2.08
C LYS A 111 -16.08 4.81 -0.87
N PRO A 112 -16.24 6.14 -1.01
CA PRO A 112 -16.05 7.08 0.10
C PRO A 112 -16.91 6.79 1.34
N ASP A 113 -18.06 6.14 1.17
CA ASP A 113 -19.01 5.78 2.23
C ASP A 113 -18.96 4.29 2.62
N THR A 114 -18.03 3.52 2.06
CA THR A 114 -17.88 2.11 2.41
C THR A 114 -17.45 1.97 3.86
N PHE A 115 -18.28 1.28 4.65
CA PHE A 115 -17.91 0.93 6.01
C PHE A 115 -16.78 -0.11 6.02
N CYS A 116 -15.78 0.14 6.86
CA CYS A 116 -14.61 -0.70 7.04
C CYS A 116 -14.31 -0.86 8.53
N GLU A 117 -13.79 -2.03 8.90
CA GLU A 117 -13.31 -2.29 10.26
C GLU A 117 -11.90 -2.90 10.23
N LEU A 118 -11.11 -2.54 11.24
CA LEU A 118 -9.79 -3.10 11.49
C LEU A 118 -9.92 -4.19 12.56
N ILE A 119 -9.40 -5.38 12.26
CA ILE A 119 -9.47 -6.56 13.11
C ILE A 119 -8.05 -7.06 13.36
N LYS A 120 -7.70 -7.31 14.62
CA LYS A 120 -6.43 -7.95 14.98
C LYS A 120 -6.46 -9.44 14.66
#